data_AF-A0A4U1LAZ9-F1
#
_entry.id   AF-A0A4U1LAZ9-F1
#
_cell.length_a   1.000
_cell.length_b   1.000
_cell.length_c   1.000
_cell.angle_alpha   90.00
_cell.angle_beta   90.00
_cell.angle_gamma   90.00
#
_symmetry.space_group_name_H-M   'P 1'
#
loop_
_entity.id
_entity.type
_entity.pdbx_description
1 polymer ?
#
loop_
_entity_poly.entity_id
_entity_poly.type
_entity_poly.pdbx_seq_one_letter_code
_entity_poly.pdbx_strand_id
1 'polypeptide(L)'
;MWKGGSYSLFTPSPSNFLAVGGILILLWRLFLIASGLFLIGFVSFLIFVEGYGIYLFFTETELYTADLVQNGLFGFTTFFIIFHLVLLVLVSLARYKWKRGY
;
A
#
# COMPACT_ATOMS: atom_id res chain seq x y z
N MET A 1 -1.87 -31.02 48.03
CA MET A 1 -0.57 -31.36 47.41
C MET A 1 -0.67 -31.09 45.92
N TRP A 2 -0.35 -29.86 45.48
CA TRP A 2 -0.42 -29.44 44.08
C TRP A 2 0.96 -29.65 43.45
N LYS A 3 1.06 -30.45 42.37
CA LYS A 3 2.33 -30.69 41.67
C LYS A 3 2.70 -29.46 40.84
N GLY A 4 3.92 -28.96 41.04
CA GLY A 4 4.50 -27.86 40.26
C GLY A 4 4.56 -28.21 38.78
N GLY A 5 3.84 -27.41 37.98
CA GLY A 5 3.97 -27.40 36.52
C GLY A 5 5.23 -26.66 36.12
N SER A 6 6.06 -27.31 35.33
CA SER A 6 7.35 -26.84 34.84
C SER A 6 7.22 -25.56 34.00
N TYR A 7 7.49 -24.40 34.59
CA TYR A 7 7.71 -23.13 33.87
C TYR A 7 9.17 -22.98 33.37
N SER A 8 9.92 -24.08 33.24
CA SER A 8 11.35 -24.09 32.92
C SER A 8 11.67 -24.07 31.42
N LEU A 9 10.68 -23.85 30.54
CA LEU A 9 10.87 -23.86 29.08
C LEU A 9 11.25 -22.51 28.46
N PHE A 10 11.36 -21.44 29.26
CA PHE A 10 11.77 -20.12 28.77
C PHE A 10 12.72 -19.43 29.75
N THR A 11 13.83 -20.09 30.08
CA THR A 11 14.97 -19.35 30.64
C THR A 11 15.69 -18.67 29.49
N PRO A 12 15.82 -17.33 29.51
CA PRO A 12 16.45 -16.61 28.42
C PRO A 12 17.96 -16.91 28.43
N SER A 13 18.38 -17.87 27.60
CA SER A 13 19.79 -18.17 27.37
C SER A 13 20.40 -17.18 26.37
N PRO A 14 21.72 -16.91 26.43
CA PRO A 14 22.40 -16.01 25.49
C PRO A 14 22.16 -16.37 24.01
N SER A 15 21.99 -17.66 23.70
CA SER A 15 21.67 -18.15 22.35
C SER A 15 20.30 -17.69 21.85
N ASN A 16 19.30 -17.57 22.74
CA ASN A 16 17.95 -17.16 22.37
C ASN A 16 17.91 -15.68 21.96
N PHE A 17 18.65 -14.83 22.66
CA PHE A 17 18.77 -13.41 22.29
C PHE A 17 19.48 -13.22 20.95
N LEU A 18 20.54 -13.98 20.68
CA LEU A 18 21.26 -13.93 19.41
C LEU A 18 20.38 -14.42 18.25
N ALA A 19 19.60 -15.49 18.46
CA ALA A 19 18.67 -15.99 17.45
C ALA A 19 17.57 -14.97 17.12
N VAL A 20 16.91 -14.41 18.13
CA VAL A 20 15.85 -13.40 17.94
C VAL A 20 16.41 -12.13 17.30
N GLY A 21 17.57 -11.64 17.76
CA GLY A 21 18.24 -10.48 17.18
C GLY A 21 18.64 -10.71 15.71
N GLY A 22 19.17 -11.90 15.40
CA GLY A 22 19.51 -12.29 14.04
C GLY A 22 18.30 -12.32 13.10
N ILE A 23 17.20 -12.95 13.52
CA ILE A 23 15.93 -12.95 12.77
C ILE A 23 15.42 -11.53 12.57
N LEU A 24 15.46 -10.69 13.62
CA LEU A 24 14.98 -9.32 13.55
C LEU A 24 15.77 -8.48 12.54
N ILE A 25 17.10 -8.63 12.52
CA ILE A 25 17.97 -7.94 11.55
C ILE A 25 17.69 -8.42 10.12
N LEU A 26 17.50 -9.73 9.91
CA LEU A 26 17.16 -10.27 8.59
C LEU A 26 15.82 -9.75 8.10
N LEU A 27 14.80 -9.75 8.96
CA LEU A 27 13.47 -9.21 8.65
C LEU A 27 13.54 -7.71 8.35
N TRP A 28 14.29 -6.95 9.15
CA TRP A 28 14.49 -5.51 8.92
C TRP A 28 15.09 -5.23 7.54
N ARG A 29 16.11 -6.00 7.12
CA ARG A 29 16.73 -5.84 5.80
C ARG A 29 15.78 -6.20 4.66
N LEU A 30 15.03 -7.30 4.80
CA LEU A 30 14.02 -7.70 3.82
C LEU A 30 12.91 -6.65 3.71
N PHE A 31 12.47 -6.10 4.84
CA PHE A 31 11.47 -5.05 4.88
C PHE A 31 11.93 -3.79 4.14
N LEU A 32 13.19 -3.36 4.34
CA LEU A 32 13.74 -2.20 3.63
C LEU A 32 13.80 -2.42 2.10
N ILE A 33 14.25 -3.60 1.65
CA ILE A 33 14.33 -3.92 0.22
C ILE A 33 12.93 -4.02 -0.38
N ALA A 34 12.01 -4.70 0.31
CA ALA A 34 10.62 -4.83 -0.11
C ALA A 34 9.93 -3.46 -0.17
N SER A 35 10.17 -2.59 0.81
CA SER A 35 9.64 -1.22 0.83
C SER A 35 10.17 -0.38 -0.33
N GLY A 36 11.46 -0.49 -0.66
CA GLY A 36 12.04 0.21 -1.82
C GLY A 36 11.45 -0.27 -3.14
N LEU A 37 11.36 -1.59 -3.33
CA LEU A 37 10.74 -2.17 -4.52
C LEU A 37 9.25 -1.81 -4.62
N PHE A 38 8.55 -1.85 -3.49
CA PHE A 38 7.16 -1.43 -3.39
C PHE A 38 6.98 0.04 -3.74
N LEU A 39 7.85 0.94 -3.27
CA LEU A 39 7.78 2.37 -3.59
C LEU A 39 7.98 2.63 -5.09
N ILE A 40 8.97 1.98 -5.72
CA ILE A 40 9.22 2.12 -7.16
C ILE A 40 8.05 1.54 -7.96
N GLY A 41 7.54 0.39 -7.55
CA GLY A 41 6.35 -0.23 -8.16
C GLY A 41 5.12 0.66 -8.01
N PHE A 42 4.94 1.27 -6.84
CA PHE A 42 3.84 2.18 -6.55
C PHE A 42 3.93 3.43 -7.42
N VAL A 43 5.09 4.10 -7.50
CA VAL A 43 5.28 5.28 -8.36
C VAL A 43 5.08 4.93 -9.84
N SER A 44 5.61 3.81 -10.30
CA SER A 44 5.39 3.32 -11.66
C SER A 44 3.92 3.05 -11.94
N PHE A 45 3.21 2.46 -10.98
CA PHE A 45 1.77 2.23 -11.05
C PHE A 45 0.98 3.53 -11.12
N LEU A 46 1.37 4.56 -10.37
CA LEU A 46 0.73 5.89 -10.44
C LEU A 46 0.84 6.48 -11.86
N ILE A 47 2.05 6.48 -12.42
CA ILE A 47 2.31 6.99 -13.78
C ILE A 47 1.54 6.16 -14.81
N PHE A 48 1.50 4.83 -14.64
CA PHE A 48 0.78 3.93 -15.54
C PHE A 48 -0.73 4.19 -15.51
N VAL A 49 -1.34 4.29 -14.32
CA VAL A 49 -2.77 4.59 -14.16
C VAL A 49 -3.11 5.92 -14.83
N GLU A 50 -2.28 6.93 -14.66
CA GLU A 50 -2.50 8.24 -15.28
C GLU A 50 -2.35 8.19 -16.81
N GLY A 51 -1.25 7.64 -17.32
CA GLY A 51 -0.98 7.55 -18.76
C GLY A 51 -1.99 6.67 -19.50
N TYR A 52 -2.27 5.47 -18.98
CA TYR A 52 -3.23 4.55 -19.60
C TYR A 52 -4.68 5.03 -19.44
N GLY A 53 -5.01 5.65 -18.31
CA GLY A 53 -6.34 6.24 -18.09
C GLY A 53 -6.62 7.42 -19.02
N ILE A 54 -5.65 8.32 -19.22
CA ILE A 54 -5.77 9.42 -20.21
C ILE A 54 -5.89 8.86 -21.62
N TYR A 55 -5.08 7.84 -21.98
CA TYR A 55 -5.17 7.18 -23.28
C TYR A 55 -6.57 6.61 -23.55
N LEU A 56 -7.12 5.85 -22.60
CA LEU A 56 -8.49 5.31 -22.67
C LEU A 56 -9.54 6.42 -22.76
N PHE A 57 -9.38 7.49 -22.01
CA PHE A 57 -10.33 8.59 -21.97
C PHE A 57 -10.37 9.41 -23.27
N PHE A 58 -9.22 9.62 -23.93
CA PHE A 58 -9.14 10.45 -25.13
C PHE A 58 -9.25 9.69 -26.44
N THR A 59 -8.66 8.49 -26.52
CA THR A 59 -8.55 7.74 -27.78
C THR A 59 -9.56 6.61 -27.87
N GLU A 60 -9.89 5.96 -26.75
CA GLU A 60 -10.65 4.72 -26.73
C GLU A 60 -11.86 4.79 -25.77
N THR A 61 -12.72 5.80 -25.97
CA THR A 61 -13.89 6.04 -25.11
C THR A 61 -14.90 4.89 -25.10
N GLU A 62 -14.97 4.13 -26.20
CA GLU A 62 -15.81 2.93 -26.29
C GLU A 62 -15.32 1.83 -25.34
N LEU A 63 -14.01 1.59 -25.28
CA LEU A 63 -13.40 0.64 -24.34
C LEU A 63 -13.53 1.11 -22.89
N TYR A 64 -13.39 2.41 -22.66
CA TYR A 64 -13.58 3.02 -21.34
C TYR A 64 -14.99 2.75 -20.80
N THR A 65 -16.01 3.01 -21.62
CA THR A 65 -17.41 2.80 -21.23
C THR A 65 -17.78 1.31 -21.17
N ALA A 66 -17.21 0.48 -22.05
CA ALA A 66 -17.42 -0.96 -22.03
C ALA A 66 -16.84 -1.61 -20.75
N ASP A 67 -15.61 -1.25 -20.36
CA ASP A 67 -14.99 -1.71 -19.11
C ASP A 67 -15.80 -1.25 -17.88
N LEU A 68 -16.32 -0.02 -17.90
CA LEU A 68 -17.18 0.50 -16.85
C LEU A 68 -18.51 -0.26 -16.75
N VAL A 69 -19.13 -0.64 -17.87
CA VAL A 69 -20.41 -1.38 -17.86
C VAL A 69 -20.22 -2.86 -17.49
N GLN A 70 -19.13 -3.48 -17.95
CA GLN A 70 -18.87 -4.90 -17.72
C GLN A 70 -18.24 -5.17 -16.35
N ASN A 71 -17.20 -4.42 -15.99
CA ASN A 71 -16.43 -4.64 -14.77
C ASN A 71 -16.88 -3.72 -13.63
N GLY A 72 -17.65 -2.67 -13.92
CA GLY A 72 -18.24 -1.80 -12.90
C GLY A 72 -17.19 -1.26 -11.95
N LEU A 73 -17.41 -1.48 -10.64
CA LEU A 73 -16.53 -1.00 -9.57
C LEU A 73 -15.15 -1.67 -9.51
N PHE A 74 -14.98 -2.84 -10.15
CA PHE A 74 -13.73 -3.60 -10.15
C PHE A 74 -12.93 -3.43 -11.45
N GLY A 75 -13.41 -2.61 -12.38
CA GLY A 75 -12.72 -2.29 -13.63
C GLY A 75 -11.56 -1.30 -13.44
N PHE A 76 -10.64 -1.32 -14.41
CA PHE A 76 -9.54 -0.35 -14.46
C PHE A 76 -10.07 1.08 -14.54
N THR A 77 -11.15 1.27 -15.30
CA THR A 77 -11.77 2.57 -15.54
C THR A 77 -12.30 3.20 -14.25
N THR A 78 -12.97 2.42 -13.41
CA THR A 78 -13.47 2.91 -12.13
C THR A 78 -12.34 3.23 -11.17
N PHE A 79 -11.28 2.43 -11.15
CA PHE A 79 -10.11 2.71 -10.33
C PHE A 79 -9.47 4.05 -10.70
N PHE A 80 -9.33 4.34 -11.99
CA PHE A 80 -8.84 5.63 -12.49
C PHE A 80 -9.72 6.81 -12.05
N ILE A 81 -11.04 6.69 -12.14
CA ILE A 81 -12.00 7.72 -11.70
C ILE A 81 -11.88 7.96 -10.19
N ILE A 82 -11.95 6.90 -9.38
CA ILE A 82 -11.86 6.99 -7.92
C ILE A 82 -10.52 7.60 -7.50
N PHE A 83 -9.44 7.17 -8.12
CA PHE A 83 -8.10 7.70 -7.85
C PHE A 83 -8.04 9.22 -8.07
N HIS A 84 -8.59 9.71 -9.19
CA HIS A 84 -8.68 11.15 -9.46
C HIS A 84 -9.59 11.90 -8.49
N LEU A 85 -10.74 11.32 -8.11
CA LEU A 85 -11.64 11.91 -7.12
C LEU A 85 -10.99 12.04 -5.74
N VAL A 86 -10.27 11.01 -5.30
CA VAL A 86 -9.53 11.02 -4.03
C VAL A 86 -8.45 12.10 -4.06
N LEU A 87 -7.68 12.20 -5.15
CA LEU A 87 -6.68 13.27 -5.31
C LEU A 87 -7.32 14.66 -5.28
N LEU A 88 -8.47 14.84 -5.94
CA LEU A 88 -9.20 16.11 -5.93
C LEU A 88 -9.65 16.48 -4.51
N VAL A 89 -10.15 15.52 -3.73
CA VAL A 89 -10.54 15.71 -2.33
C VAL A 89 -9.32 16.04 -1.47
N LEU A 90 -8.21 15.32 -1.61
CA LEU A 90 -6.97 15.59 -0.88
C LEU A 90 -6.44 17.00 -1.15
N VAL A 91 -6.41 17.42 -2.41
CA VAL A 91 -6.00 18.78 -2.81
C VAL A 91 -6.99 19.83 -2.25
N SER A 92 -8.28 19.54 -2.27
CA SER A 92 -9.32 20.44 -1.72
C SER A 92 -9.20 20.59 -0.20
N LEU A 93 -8.93 19.49 0.52
CA LEU A 93 -8.68 19.49 1.96
C LEU A 93 -7.38 20.21 2.32
N ALA A 94 -6.31 19.98 1.56
CA ALA A 94 -5.04 20.68 1.74
C ALA A 94 -5.21 22.19 1.54
N ARG A 95 -5.93 22.60 0.49
CA ARG A 95 -6.28 24.02 0.23
C ARG A 95 -7.19 24.60 1.32
N TYR A 96 -8.18 23.85 1.78
CA TYR A 96 -9.08 24.28 2.86
C TYR A 96 -8.33 24.50 4.18
N LYS A 97 -7.43 23.57 4.54
CA LYS A 97 -6.57 23.71 5.71
C LYS A 97 -5.63 24.92 5.61
N TRP A 98 -5.07 25.17 4.43
CA TRP A 98 -4.24 26.36 4.19
C TRP A 98 -5.01 27.67 4.40
N LYS A 99 -6.27 27.75 3.94
CA LYS A 99 -7.10 28.95 4.12
C LYS A 99 -7.58 29.19 5.57
N ARG A 100 -7.57 28.18 6.45
CA ARG A 100 -8.00 28.31 7.85
C ARG A 100 -6.85 28.48 8.85
N GLY A 101 -5.61 28.55 8.37
CA GLY A 101 -4.40 28.64 9.19
C GLY A 101 -3.79 30.05 9.32
N TYR A 102 -4.55 31.10 9.02
CA TYR A 102 -4.19 32.50 9.29
C TYR A 102 -5.23 33.15 10.18
#